data_AF-A0A645AFD7-F1
#
_entry.id   AF-A0A645AFD7-F1
#
_cell.length_a   1.000
_cell.length_b   1.000
_cell.length_c   1.000
_cell.angle_alpha   90.00
_cell.angle_beta   90.00
_cell.angle_gamma   90.00
#
_symmetry.space_group_name_H-M   'P 1'
#
loop_
_entity.id
_entity.type
_entity.pdbx_description
1 polymer ?
#
loop_
_entity_poly.entity_id
_entity_poly.type
_entity_poly.pdbx_seq_one_letter_code
_entity_poly.pdbx_strand_id
1 'polypeptide(L)'
;MIEIAARPKDCDFPLTGIFLNGAAMLSVPGEPFVEIGLELKKMIFNDYHTMIAGHGPTGNPQAGGGYIPNAFNYGRGGYETEGRSNPFSKSASERILNAYRKLAGR
;
A
#
# COMPACT_ATOMS: atom_id res chain seq x y z
N MET A 1 -12.56 -20.24 22.68
CA MET A 1 -11.48 -19.30 22.39
C MET A 1 -10.89 -19.69 21.05
N ILE A 2 -11.04 -18.86 20.01
CA ILE A 2 -10.51 -19.19 18.68
C ILE A 2 -9.09 -18.61 18.62
N GLU A 3 -8.10 -19.49 18.53
CA GLU A 3 -6.73 -19.12 18.20
C GLU A 3 -6.72 -18.33 16.88
N ILE A 4 -6.16 -17.12 16.91
CA ILE A 4 -5.83 -16.41 15.68
C ILE A 4 -4.58 -17.09 15.13
N ALA A 5 -4.78 -17.85 14.06
CA ALA A 5 -3.74 -18.57 13.37
C ALA A 5 -2.66 -17.59 12.86
N ALA A 6 -1.42 -17.91 13.26
CA ALA A 6 -0.17 -17.66 12.54
C ALA A 6 0.12 -16.22 12.06
N ARG A 7 1.07 -15.60 12.79
CA ARG A 7 1.91 -14.45 12.45
C ARG A 7 2.16 -14.29 10.93
N PRO A 8 2.15 -13.07 10.37
CA PRO A 8 2.54 -12.90 8.98
C PRO A 8 4.03 -13.25 8.81
N LYS A 9 4.29 -14.21 7.93
CA LYS A 9 5.57 -14.36 7.22
C LYS A 9 5.80 -13.11 6.39
N ASP A 10 7.06 -12.83 6.06
CA ASP A 10 7.41 -11.80 5.09
C ASP A 10 6.56 -11.95 3.82
N CYS A 11 6.01 -10.84 3.34
CA CYS A 11 5.18 -10.76 2.14
C CYS A 11 5.87 -9.84 1.14
N ASP A 12 6.06 -10.32 -0.09
CA ASP A 12 6.57 -9.51 -1.19
C ASP A 12 5.40 -8.85 -1.91
N PHE A 13 5.31 -7.52 -1.83
CA PHE A 13 4.26 -6.76 -2.48
C PHE A 13 4.64 -6.46 -3.93
N PRO A 14 4.03 -7.11 -4.93
CA PRO A 14 4.27 -6.75 -6.33
C PRO A 14 3.70 -5.35 -6.60
N LEU A 15 4.58 -4.44 -7.02
CA LEU A 15 4.21 -3.10 -7.47
C LEU A 15 4.29 -3.06 -9.00
N THR A 16 3.19 -2.68 -9.64
CA THR A 16 3.06 -2.61 -11.10
C THR A 16 2.59 -1.21 -11.49
N GLY A 17 3.11 -0.71 -12.61
CA GLY A 17 2.66 0.53 -13.23
C GLY A 17 2.41 0.35 -14.72
N ILE A 18 1.35 0.94 -15.23
CA ILE A 18 1.08 1.06 -16.67
C ILE A 18 1.22 2.53 -17.04
N PHE A 19 2.09 2.84 -18.00
CA PHE A 19 2.37 4.19 -18.47
C PHE A 19 1.89 4.34 -19.90
N LEU A 20 1.08 5.37 -20.14
CA LEU A 20 0.47 5.67 -21.43
C LEU A 20 0.62 7.18 -21.69
N ASN A 21 1.71 7.55 -22.36
CA ASN A 21 2.06 8.95 -22.59
C ASN A 21 2.02 9.76 -21.28
N GLY A 22 1.22 10.82 -21.22
CA GLY A 22 1.07 11.68 -20.03
C GLY A 22 0.19 11.09 -18.92
N ALA A 23 -0.21 9.83 -18.98
CA ALA A 23 -1.01 9.18 -17.94
C ALA A 23 -0.28 7.95 -17.36
N ALA A 24 -0.52 7.66 -16.09
CA ALA A 24 0.01 6.48 -15.41
C ALA A 24 -1.06 5.86 -14.51
N MET A 25 -1.06 4.53 -14.40
CA MET A 25 -1.86 3.80 -13.41
C MET A 25 -0.93 2.92 -12.57
N LEU A 26 -0.95 3.10 -11.25
CA LEU A 26 -0.04 2.44 -10.32
C LEU A 26 -0.81 1.53 -9.36
N SER A 27 -0.37 0.28 -9.19
CA SER A 27 -1.00 -0.67 -8.27
C SER A 27 -0.52 -0.48 -6.83
N VAL A 28 -1.41 -0.30 -5.88
CA VAL A 28 -1.04 -0.30 -4.46
C VAL A 28 -1.68 -1.53 -3.80
N PRO A 29 -0.90 -2.36 -3.09
CA PRO A 29 -1.42 -3.54 -2.40
C PRO A 29 -2.54 -3.18 -1.42
N GLY A 30 -3.48 -4.10 -1.21
CA GLY A 30 -4.52 -3.94 -0.19
C GLY A 30 -5.37 -2.67 -0.36
N GLU A 31 -5.82 -2.09 0.75
CA GLU A 31 -6.67 -0.89 0.78
C GLU A 31 -5.87 0.32 1.28
N PRO A 32 -5.21 1.09 0.39
CA PRO A 32 -4.35 2.19 0.80
C PRO A 32 -5.14 3.40 1.30
N PHE A 33 -4.59 4.05 2.32
CA PHE A 33 -5.06 5.38 2.73
C PHE A 33 -4.76 6.44 1.67
N VAL A 34 -5.58 7.49 1.67
CA VAL A 34 -5.56 8.54 0.63
C VAL A 34 -4.20 9.21 0.50
N GLU A 35 -3.47 9.38 1.60
CA GLU A 35 -2.17 10.03 1.66
C GLU A 35 -1.12 9.29 0.84
N ILE A 36 -1.19 7.96 0.77
CA ILE A 36 -0.29 7.15 -0.08
C ILE A 36 -0.52 7.50 -1.55
N GLY A 37 -1.78 7.56 -1.96
CA GLY A 37 -2.14 7.94 -3.33
C GLY A 37 -1.80 9.39 -3.66
N LEU A 38 -1.95 10.31 -2.70
CA LEU A 38 -1.57 11.72 -2.87
C LEU A 38 -0.05 11.90 -3.02
N GLU A 39 0.75 11.19 -2.23
CA GLU A 39 2.20 11.20 -2.33
C GLU A 39 2.66 10.70 -3.72
N LEU A 40 2.09 9.57 -4.17
CA LEU A 40 2.39 9.01 -5.50
C LEU A 40 2.04 9.99 -6.61
N LYS A 41 0.85 10.61 -6.54
CA LYS A 41 0.35 11.55 -7.55
C LYS A 41 1.14 12.87 -7.58
N LYS A 42 1.47 13.43 -6.41
CA LYS A 42 1.97 14.82 -6.31
C LYS A 42 3.47 14.91 -6.16
N MET A 43 4.13 13.87 -5.66
CA MET A 43 5.54 13.90 -5.32
C MET A 43 6.39 12.93 -6.16
N ILE A 44 5.86 11.73 -6.44
CA ILE A 44 6.66 10.65 -7.08
C ILE A 44 6.43 10.55 -8.59
N PHE A 45 5.18 10.68 -9.05
CA PHE A 45 4.79 10.58 -10.46
C PHE A 45 4.03 11.82 -10.93
N ASN A 46 4.47 13.00 -10.48
CA ASN A 46 3.87 14.30 -10.76
C ASN A 46 3.96 14.74 -12.23
N ASP A 47 4.79 14.08 -13.04
CA ASP A 47 4.87 14.31 -14.49
C ASP A 47 3.72 13.62 -15.26
N TYR A 48 2.93 12.77 -14.57
CA TYR A 48 1.83 12.01 -15.16
C TYR A 48 0.49 12.37 -14.51
N HIS A 49 -0.59 12.30 -15.30
CA HIS A 49 -1.93 12.16 -14.77
C HIS A 49 -2.08 10.76 -14.15
N THR A 50 -1.73 10.67 -12.87
CA THR A 50 -1.58 9.41 -12.16
C THR A 50 -2.91 8.92 -11.58
N MET A 51 -3.27 7.67 -11.82
CA MET A 51 -4.35 6.92 -11.19
C MET A 51 -3.79 5.87 -10.23
N ILE A 52 -4.48 5.66 -9.10
CA ILE A 52 -4.08 4.67 -8.10
C ILE A 52 -5.08 3.53 -8.17
N ALA A 53 -4.60 2.33 -8.50
CA ALA A 53 -5.35 1.10 -8.46
C ALA A 53 -5.11 0.43 -7.09
N GLY A 54 -6.04 0.64 -6.16
CA GLY A 54 -6.07 -0.11 -4.90
C GLY A 54 -6.42 -1.59 -5.13
N HIS A 55 -6.38 -2.38 -4.07
CA HIS A 55 -6.55 -3.83 -4.10
C HIS A 55 -5.52 -4.56 -4.97
N GLY A 56 -4.31 -4.02 -5.07
CA GLY A 56 -3.19 -4.74 -5.66
C GLY A 56 -2.84 -6.00 -4.85
N PRO A 57 -2.12 -6.97 -5.46
CA PRO A 57 -1.76 -8.19 -4.78
C PRO A 57 -0.81 -7.91 -3.62
N THR A 58 -0.94 -8.68 -2.54
CA THR A 58 0.00 -8.71 -1.41
C THR A 58 1.13 -9.72 -1.63
N GLY A 59 1.11 -10.44 -2.76
CA GLY A 59 2.06 -11.51 -3.11
C GLY A 59 2.06 -12.71 -2.15
N ASN A 60 1.17 -12.74 -1.16
CA ASN A 60 1.02 -13.85 -0.23
C ASN A 60 -0.43 -14.38 -0.28
N PRO A 61 -0.66 -15.63 -0.74
CA PRO A 61 -1.99 -16.24 -0.78
C PRO A 61 -2.71 -16.32 0.57
N GLN A 62 -1.97 -16.26 1.68
CA GLN A 62 -2.49 -16.32 3.05
C GLN A 62 -2.76 -14.93 3.65
N ALA A 63 -2.29 -13.86 3.00
CA ALA A 63 -2.56 -12.49 3.41
C ALA A 63 -3.40 -11.81 2.31
N GLY A 64 -4.69 -12.15 2.24
CA GLY A 64 -5.59 -11.75 1.15
C GLY A 64 -5.85 -10.24 0.98
N GLY A 65 -5.32 -9.40 1.88
CA GLY A 65 -5.47 -7.95 1.81
C GLY A 65 -5.53 -7.32 3.20
N GLY A 66 -6.11 -6.13 3.25
CA GLY A 66 -6.26 -5.32 4.46
C GLY A 66 -5.90 -3.87 4.20
N TYR A 67 -6.23 -3.02 5.16
CA TYR A 67 -5.90 -1.60 5.07
C TYR A 67 -4.40 -1.37 5.15
N ILE A 68 -3.95 -0.34 4.45
CA ILE A 68 -2.60 0.20 4.56
C ILE A 68 -2.70 1.67 4.98
N PRO A 69 -2.80 1.94 6.29
CA PRO A 69 -2.69 3.27 6.84
C PRO A 69 -1.26 3.77 6.76
N ASN A 70 -1.10 5.09 6.74
CA ASN A 70 0.18 5.70 7.07
C ASN A 70 0.46 5.57 8.59
N ALA A 71 1.73 5.70 8.98
CA ALA A 71 2.16 5.59 10.37
C ALA A 71 1.42 6.55 11.32
N PHE A 72 1.05 7.74 10.83
CA PHE A 72 0.38 8.78 11.60
C PHE A 72 -1.02 8.37 12.07
N ASN A 73 -1.75 7.53 11.32
CA ASN A 73 -3.12 7.15 11.67
C ASN A 73 -3.21 6.06 12.74
N TYR A 74 -2.14 5.30 13.00
CA TYR A 74 -2.18 4.25 14.03
C TYR A 74 -2.38 4.83 15.43
N GLY A 75 -3.29 4.24 16.20
CA GLY A 75 -3.61 4.66 17.57
C GLY A 75 -4.58 5.85 17.66
N ARG A 76 -5.18 6.26 16.53
CA ARG A 76 -6.19 7.33 16.46
C ARG A 76 -7.62 6.81 16.29
N GLY A 77 -7.80 5.50 16.49
CA GLY A 77 -9.05 4.79 16.27
C GLY A 77 -9.29 4.46 14.79
N GLY A 78 -10.52 4.01 14.49
CA GLY A 78 -10.91 3.55 13.16
C GLY A 78 -10.74 2.05 12.99
N TYR A 79 -11.61 1.46 12.16
CA TYR A 79 -11.55 0.02 11.88
C TYR A 79 -10.22 -0.35 11.22
N GLU A 80 -9.71 0.53 10.37
CA GLU A 80 -8.65 0.35 9.40
C GLU A 80 -7.24 0.24 10.01
N THR A 81 -7.08 0.64 11.27
CA THR A 81 -5.77 0.63 11.95
C THR A 81 -5.61 -0.55 12.92
N GLU A 82 -6.68 -1.33 13.11
CA GLU A 82 -6.73 -2.46 14.02
C GLU A 82 -6.15 -3.73 13.38
N GLY A 83 -5.47 -4.56 14.19
CA GLY A 83 -4.79 -5.77 13.69
C GLY A 83 -5.71 -6.76 12.96
N ARG A 84 -7.02 -6.71 13.20
CA ARG A 84 -8.02 -7.56 12.53
C ARG A 84 -8.26 -7.19 11.06
N SER A 85 -8.03 -5.94 10.68
CA SER A 85 -8.35 -5.37 9.36
C SER A 85 -7.10 -4.89 8.63
N ASN A 86 -6.02 -4.68 9.38
CA ASN A 86 -4.70 -4.34 8.90
C ASN A 86 -3.70 -5.32 9.51
N PRO A 87 -3.39 -6.41 8.79
CA PRO A 87 -2.43 -7.41 9.26
C PRO A 87 -0.97 -6.98 9.03
N PHE A 88 -0.73 -5.75 8.53
CA PHE A 88 0.59 -5.31 8.11
C PHE A 88 1.27 -4.41 9.16
N SER A 89 2.59 -4.28 9.04
CA SER A 89 3.38 -3.42 9.92
C SER A 89 3.03 -1.94 9.75
N LYS A 90 3.21 -1.14 10.81
CA LYS A 90 3.04 0.33 10.76
C LYS A 90 3.89 1.04 9.70
N SER A 91 4.99 0.43 9.27
CA SER A 91 5.88 0.96 8.23
C SER A 91 5.51 0.53 6.80
N ALA A 92 4.42 -0.23 6.60
CA ALA A 92 4.06 -0.77 5.29
C ALA A 92 3.88 0.34 4.23
N SER A 93 3.19 1.43 4.58
CA SER A 93 3.02 2.58 3.68
C SER A 93 4.34 3.20 3.24
N GLU A 94 5.29 3.35 4.18
CA GLU A 94 6.60 3.93 3.91
C GLU A 94 7.43 3.02 2.99
N ARG A 95 7.39 1.71 3.23
CA ARG A 95 8.08 0.73 2.38
C ARG A 95 7.53 0.74 0.95
N ILE A 96 6.21 0.85 0.78
CA ILE A 96 5.58 0.98 -0.54
C ILE A 96 6.03 2.26 -1.24
N LEU A 97 5.99 3.40 -0.56
CA LEU A 97 6.39 4.69 -1.13
C LEU A 97 7.87 4.71 -1.53
N ASN A 98 8.76 4.16 -0.68
CA ASN A 98 10.19 4.07 -0.98
C ASN A 98 10.46 3.14 -2.17
N ALA A 99 9.73 2.03 -2.29
CA ALA A 99 9.84 1.15 -3.45
C ALA A 99 9.40 1.87 -4.74
N TYR A 100 8.33 2.67 -4.68
CA TYR A 100 7.90 3.48 -5.82
C TYR A 100 8.89 4.59 -6.19
N ARG A 101 9.49 5.27 -5.21
CA ARG A 101 10.57 6.25 -5.46
C ARG A 101 11.74 5.60 -6.20
N LYS A 102 12.18 4.43 -5.72
CA LYS A 102 13.21 3.63 -6.39
C LYS A 102 12.85 3.28 -7.84
N LEU A 103 11.60 2.86 -8.11
CA LEU A 103 11.13 2.58 -9.47
C LEU A 103 11.08 3.83 -10.36
N ALA A 104 10.79 4.99 -9.77
CA ALA A 104 10.78 6.28 -10.46
C ALA A 104 12.19 6.89 -10.67
N GLY A 105 13.24 6.29 -10.08
CA GLY A 105 14.59 6.88 -10.05
C GLY A 105 14.69 8.13 -9.16
N ARG A 106 13.91 8.18 -8.08
CA ARG A 106 13.83 9.28 -7.11
C ARG A 106 14.18 8.81 -5.69
#